data_AF-A0A0C9YZ57-F1
#
_entry.id   AF-A0A0C9YZ57-F1
#
_cell.length_a   1.000
_cell.length_b   1.000
_cell.length_c   1.000
_cell.angle_alpha   90.00
_cell.angle_beta   90.00
_cell.angle_gamma   90.00
#
_symmetry.space_group_name_H-M   'P 1'
#
loop_
_entity.id
_entity.type
_entity.pdbx_description
1 polymer ?
#
loop_
_entity_poly.entity_id
_entity_poly.type
_entity_poly.pdbx_seq_one_letter_code
_entity_poly.pdbx_strand_id
1 'polypeptide(L)'
;MIDLRARHDADILWRHGTWQFISAALLRGVGHSHVLEDDIESFVHVLGWTVLSYLPGPMDRNRRADLVSWLYDHSFKDGTGRGEGGLAKALYLELGIYPPKCCTLTEPSPILELIRNLASPFQARYSKAPTISQLESYQHLKKRCDDGLCDPGELEDHVAHTYVLGMERLSNSEWFIGTIQDALQRSGWPAKDGVSAKLTISTEDTARQRVETDFQLLSASSGPLKRSTTPPPPAPQDKRSRLDDNFVVGVTRE
;
A
#
# COMPACT_ATOMS: atom_id res chain seq x y z
N MET A 1 -31.23 -3.68 -2.66
CA MET A 1 -30.32 -4.72 -2.16
C MET A 1 -29.07 -4.63 -3.02
N ILE A 2 -28.04 -3.92 -2.53
CA ILE A 2 -26.82 -3.66 -3.31
C ILE A 2 -25.96 -4.93 -3.29
N ASP A 3 -25.55 -5.40 -4.47
CA ASP A 3 -24.79 -6.63 -4.66
C ASP A 3 -23.40 -6.50 -4.01
N LEU A 4 -23.25 -7.11 -2.83
CA LEU A 4 -22.00 -7.19 -2.07
C LEU A 4 -20.90 -7.93 -2.85
N ARG A 5 -21.28 -8.77 -3.82
CA ARG A 5 -20.34 -9.53 -4.67
C ARG A 5 -19.69 -8.63 -5.71
N ALA A 6 -20.48 -7.77 -6.36
CA ALA A 6 -19.98 -6.78 -7.31
C ALA A 6 -19.03 -5.75 -6.64
N ARG A 7 -19.26 -5.39 -5.37
CA ARG A 7 -18.33 -4.56 -4.60
C ARG A 7 -17.03 -5.29 -4.26
N HIS A 8 -17.13 -6.57 -3.89
CA HIS A 8 -15.97 -7.39 -3.57
C HIS A 8 -15.08 -7.62 -4.81
N ASP A 9 -15.69 -7.88 -5.97
CA ASP A 9 -14.97 -8.11 -7.23
C ASP A 9 -14.36 -6.80 -7.80
N ALA A 10 -15.04 -5.66 -7.62
CA ALA A 10 -14.50 -4.34 -7.98
C ALA A 10 -13.34 -3.90 -7.07
N ASP A 11 -13.42 -4.19 -5.77
CA ASP A 11 -12.35 -3.92 -4.79
C ASP A 11 -11.13 -4.83 -5.05
N ILE A 12 -11.37 -6.08 -5.49
CA ILE A 12 -10.33 -6.97 -5.99
C ILE A 12 -9.71 -6.41 -7.28
N LEU A 13 -10.48 -6.01 -8.28
CA LEU A 13 -9.95 -5.53 -9.57
C LEU A 13 -9.16 -4.20 -9.48
N TRP A 14 -9.60 -3.24 -8.65
CA TRP A 14 -8.88 -1.95 -8.47
C TRP A 14 -7.48 -2.15 -7.89
N ARG A 15 -7.28 -3.23 -7.13
CA ARG A 15 -6.01 -3.64 -6.55
C ARG A 15 -5.02 -4.24 -7.56
N HIS A 16 -5.42 -4.58 -8.79
CA HIS A 16 -4.53 -5.24 -9.75
C HIS A 16 -3.77 -4.26 -10.68
N GLY A 17 -4.21 -3.01 -10.82
CA GLY A 17 -3.64 -2.07 -11.80
C GLY A 17 -2.36 -1.35 -11.36
N THR A 18 -2.12 -1.20 -10.05
CA THR A 18 -0.99 -0.40 -9.53
C THR A 18 -0.53 -0.83 -8.12
N TRP A 19 -0.74 -2.09 -7.74
CA TRP A 19 -0.40 -2.63 -6.41
C TRP A 19 1.04 -2.34 -5.96
N GLN A 20 1.96 -2.27 -6.93
CA GLN A 20 3.37 -1.94 -6.70
C GLN A 20 3.55 -0.61 -5.95
N PHE A 21 2.69 0.38 -6.15
CA PHE A 21 2.86 1.69 -5.52
C PHE A 21 1.89 1.98 -4.40
N ILE A 22 0.84 1.17 -4.21
CA ILE A 22 -0.07 1.34 -3.08
C ILE A 22 0.69 1.17 -1.75
N SER A 23 0.37 2.02 -0.78
CA SER A 23 0.92 1.99 0.58
C SER A 23 0.71 0.63 1.26
N ALA A 24 1.66 0.20 2.07
CA ALA A 24 1.54 -1.05 2.80
C ALA A 24 0.30 -1.06 3.73
N ALA A 25 -0.05 0.09 4.31
CA ALA A 25 -1.25 0.26 5.11
C ALA A 25 -2.54 -0.11 4.35
N LEU A 26 -2.73 0.39 3.12
CA LEU A 26 -3.90 0.05 2.30
C LEU A 26 -3.88 -1.40 1.78
N LEU A 27 -2.68 -1.91 1.46
CA LEU A 27 -2.52 -3.29 1.02
C LEU A 27 -2.92 -4.31 2.10
N ARG A 28 -2.64 -3.98 3.36
CA ARG A 28 -2.92 -4.83 4.54
C ARG A 28 -4.29 -4.55 5.16
N GLY A 29 -4.77 -3.32 5.08
CA GLY A 29 -6.01 -2.86 5.70
C GLY A 29 -7.16 -2.83 4.72
N VAL A 30 -7.93 -3.92 4.60
CA VAL A 30 -9.15 -3.89 3.78
C VAL A 30 -10.17 -2.92 4.38
N GLY A 31 -10.75 -2.06 3.54
CA GLY A 31 -11.74 -1.06 3.94
C GLY A 31 -11.17 0.18 4.63
N HIS A 32 -9.85 0.37 4.64
CA HIS A 32 -9.27 1.63 5.10
C HIS A 32 -9.52 2.72 4.08
N SER A 33 -9.95 3.89 4.57
CA SER A 33 -10.02 5.09 3.75
C SER A 33 -8.61 5.50 3.33
N HIS A 34 -8.46 5.86 2.07
CA HIS A 34 -7.25 6.47 1.55
C HIS A 34 -6.98 7.80 2.27
N VAL A 35 -5.76 7.99 2.79
CA VAL A 35 -5.32 9.20 3.49
C VAL A 35 -4.03 9.78 2.88
N LEU A 36 -3.66 11.00 3.27
CA LEU A 36 -2.49 11.70 2.74
C LEU A 36 -1.20 10.88 2.88
N GLU A 37 -1.02 10.19 4.00
CA GLU A 37 0.15 9.37 4.26
C GLU A 37 0.31 8.26 3.23
N ASP A 38 -0.80 7.73 2.68
CA ASP A 38 -0.76 6.73 1.60
C ASP A 38 -0.29 7.33 0.27
N ASP A 39 -0.73 8.54 -0.06
CA ASP A 39 -0.28 9.27 -1.26
C ASP A 39 1.23 9.54 -1.19
N ILE A 40 1.71 10.00 -0.03
CA ILE A 40 3.14 10.26 0.20
C ILE A 40 3.94 8.95 0.15
N GLU A 41 3.43 7.88 0.76
CA GLU A 41 4.10 6.57 0.70
C GLU A 41 4.18 6.04 -0.73
N SER A 42 3.10 6.23 -1.50
CA SER A 42 3.05 5.85 -2.90
C SER A 42 4.12 6.56 -3.72
N PHE A 43 4.33 7.86 -3.47
CA PHE A 43 5.42 8.62 -4.08
C PHE A 43 6.80 8.06 -3.72
N VAL A 44 7.05 7.73 -2.44
CA VAL A 44 8.29 7.09 -2.00
C VAL A 44 8.50 5.71 -2.64
N HIS A 45 7.42 4.97 -2.89
CA HIS A 45 7.46 3.71 -3.62
C HIS A 45 7.79 3.85 -5.10
N VAL A 46 7.24 4.86 -5.78
CA VAL A 46 7.60 5.17 -7.18
C VAL A 46 9.08 5.51 -7.30
N LEU A 47 9.60 6.37 -6.41
CA LEU A 47 11.03 6.72 -6.42
C LEU A 47 11.92 5.52 -6.10
N GLY A 48 11.59 4.75 -5.05
CA GLY A 48 12.35 3.57 -4.67
C GLY A 48 12.38 2.51 -5.77
N TRP A 49 11.24 2.25 -6.41
CA TRP A 49 11.14 1.31 -7.53
C TRP A 49 11.96 1.79 -8.72
N THR A 50 11.95 3.09 -9.00
CA THR A 50 12.73 3.69 -10.09
C THR A 50 14.23 3.52 -9.84
N VAL A 51 14.71 3.82 -8.63
CA VAL A 51 16.12 3.62 -8.26
C VAL A 51 16.53 2.16 -8.35
N LEU A 52 15.72 1.26 -7.81
CA LEU A 52 16.00 -0.18 -7.84
C LEU A 52 15.94 -0.75 -9.27
N SER A 53 15.09 -0.20 -10.14
CA SER A 53 14.89 -0.74 -11.49
C SER A 53 15.83 -0.18 -12.54
N TYR A 54 16.32 1.07 -12.39
CA TYR A 54 17.03 1.77 -13.46
C TYR A 54 18.42 2.25 -13.08
N LEU A 55 18.72 2.51 -11.80
CA LEU A 55 20.04 3.06 -11.45
C LEU A 55 21.10 1.97 -11.30
N PRO A 56 22.28 2.16 -11.92
CA PRO A 56 23.36 1.17 -11.89
C PRO A 56 23.93 1.03 -10.47
N GLY A 57 24.29 -0.19 -10.12
CA GLY A 57 24.92 -0.53 -8.85
C GLY A 57 25.56 -1.92 -8.92
N PRO A 58 26.35 -2.30 -7.92
CA PRO A 58 27.11 -3.55 -7.92
C PRO A 58 26.23 -4.80 -7.76
N MET A 59 24.96 -4.65 -7.40
CA MET A 59 24.00 -5.76 -7.31
C MET A 59 23.72 -6.33 -8.71
N ASP A 60 23.86 -7.65 -8.85
CA ASP A 60 23.56 -8.33 -10.11
C ASP A 60 22.07 -8.24 -10.48
N ARG A 61 21.80 -8.40 -11.77
CA ARG A 61 20.49 -8.24 -12.39
C ARG A 61 19.43 -9.17 -11.80
N ASN A 62 19.78 -10.42 -11.45
CA ASN A 62 18.80 -11.39 -10.95
C ASN A 62 18.43 -11.08 -9.52
N ARG A 63 19.41 -10.84 -8.64
CA ARG A 63 19.14 -10.43 -7.25
C ARG A 63 18.35 -9.13 -7.17
N ARG A 64 18.62 -8.19 -8.08
CA ARG A 64 17.86 -6.94 -8.21
C ARG A 64 16.41 -7.19 -8.61
N ALA A 65 16.18 -8.07 -9.59
CA ALA A 65 14.84 -8.47 -10.01
C ALA A 65 14.08 -9.17 -8.87
N ASP A 66 14.72 -10.09 -8.16
CA ASP A 66 14.15 -10.76 -6.99
C ASP A 66 13.78 -9.76 -5.90
N LEU A 67 14.65 -8.78 -5.62
CA LEU A 67 14.40 -7.74 -4.63
C LEU A 67 13.20 -6.86 -5.02
N VAL A 68 13.15 -6.39 -6.28
CA VAL A 68 12.04 -5.59 -6.79
C VAL A 68 10.74 -6.40 -6.74
N SER A 69 10.78 -7.66 -7.17
CA SER A 69 9.61 -8.54 -7.14
C SER A 69 9.13 -8.79 -5.72
N TRP A 70 10.05 -9.08 -4.80
CA TRP A 70 9.72 -9.30 -3.39
C TRP A 70 9.12 -8.05 -2.73
N LEU A 71 9.65 -6.86 -3.05
CA LEU A 71 9.21 -5.61 -2.43
C LEU A 71 7.89 -5.07 -3.01
N TYR A 72 7.69 -5.22 -4.33
CA TYR A 72 6.59 -4.55 -5.04
C TYR A 72 5.55 -5.49 -5.66
N ASP A 73 5.93 -6.72 -6.02
CA ASP A 73 5.04 -7.68 -6.70
C ASP A 73 4.53 -8.80 -5.79
N HIS A 74 5.16 -9.00 -4.63
CA HIS A 74 4.82 -10.10 -3.75
C HIS A 74 3.48 -9.88 -3.05
N SER A 75 2.62 -10.89 -3.17
CA SER A 75 1.37 -11.02 -2.45
C SER A 75 1.17 -12.47 -2.00
N PHE A 76 0.45 -12.66 -0.91
CA PHE A 76 0.05 -13.96 -0.38
C PHE A 76 -1.45 -13.96 -0.15
N LYS A 77 -2.05 -15.15 -0.10
CA LYS A 77 -3.46 -15.28 0.28
C LYS A 77 -3.54 -15.48 1.80
N ASP A 78 -4.41 -14.73 2.46
CA ASP A 78 -4.75 -14.98 3.86
C ASP A 78 -5.52 -16.32 4.02
N GLY A 79 -5.85 -16.68 5.26
CA GLY A 79 -6.65 -17.89 5.56
C GLY A 79 -8.07 -17.88 4.96
N THR A 80 -8.53 -16.74 4.44
CA THR A 80 -9.82 -16.57 3.75
C THR A 80 -9.68 -16.60 2.22
N GLY A 81 -8.46 -16.74 1.69
CA GLY A 81 -8.16 -16.76 0.26
C GLY A 81 -7.96 -15.36 -0.34
N ARG A 82 -7.97 -14.30 0.47
CA ARG A 82 -7.83 -12.91 0.03
C ARG A 82 -6.36 -12.55 -0.17
N GLY A 83 -6.05 -11.90 -1.28
CA GLY A 83 -4.70 -11.38 -1.56
C GLY A 83 -4.32 -10.23 -0.62
N GLU A 84 -3.26 -10.42 0.16
CA GLU A 84 -2.59 -9.43 0.98
C GLU A 84 -1.17 -9.19 0.45
N GLY A 85 -0.64 -8.00 0.70
CA GLY A 85 0.67 -7.58 0.22
C GLY A 85 1.21 -6.44 1.07
N GLY A 86 2.34 -5.87 0.67
CA GLY A 86 2.95 -4.76 1.41
C GLY A 86 3.64 -5.15 2.72
N LEU A 87 3.70 -6.45 3.10
CA LEU A 87 4.47 -6.91 4.25
C LEU A 87 5.95 -6.46 4.15
N ALA A 88 6.56 -6.69 2.98
CA ALA A 88 7.92 -6.26 2.68
C ALA A 88 8.09 -4.74 2.82
N LYS A 89 7.17 -3.97 2.25
CA LYS A 89 7.18 -2.50 2.28
C LYS A 89 7.11 -1.98 3.71
N ALA A 90 6.12 -2.43 4.49
CA ALA A 90 5.94 -2.05 5.89
C ALA A 90 7.19 -2.38 6.72
N LEU A 91 7.72 -3.61 6.58
CA LEU A 91 8.90 -4.05 7.33
C LEU A 91 10.13 -3.16 7.07
N TYR A 92 10.41 -2.83 5.81
CA TYR A 92 11.58 -2.02 5.48
C TYR A 92 11.44 -0.56 5.91
N LEU A 93 10.22 -0.02 5.87
CA LEU A 93 9.91 1.32 6.38
C LEU A 93 9.99 1.35 7.92
N GLU A 94 9.39 0.37 8.60
CA GLU A 94 9.46 0.21 10.07
C GLU A 94 10.90 0.13 10.57
N LEU A 95 11.74 -0.67 9.89
CA LEU A 95 13.15 -0.82 10.26
C LEU A 95 14.02 0.39 9.86
N GLY A 96 13.48 1.39 9.17
CA GLY A 96 14.24 2.57 8.73
C GLY A 96 15.36 2.23 7.74
N ILE A 97 15.21 1.15 6.97
CA ILE A 97 16.21 0.65 6.03
C ILE A 97 15.70 0.66 4.58
N TYR A 98 14.75 1.55 4.27
CA TYR A 98 14.21 1.74 2.91
C TYR A 98 14.95 2.86 2.16
N PRO A 99 15.32 2.67 0.88
CA PRO A 99 15.37 1.38 0.18
C PRO A 99 16.40 0.45 0.85
N PRO A 100 16.24 -0.89 0.71
CA PRO A 100 17.10 -1.90 1.34
C PRO A 100 18.59 -1.50 1.34
N LYS A 101 19.28 -1.61 2.49
CA LYS A 101 20.71 -1.24 2.61
C LYS A 101 21.63 -1.95 1.60
N CYS A 102 21.25 -3.13 1.13
CA CYS A 102 21.96 -3.85 0.06
C CYS A 102 21.87 -3.15 -1.31
N CYS A 103 20.94 -2.21 -1.48
CA CYS A 103 20.89 -1.29 -2.61
C CYS A 103 21.96 -0.22 -2.44
N THR A 104 23.15 -0.51 -2.97
CA THR A 104 24.18 0.48 -3.21
C THR A 104 24.17 0.87 -4.68
N LEU A 105 24.56 2.10 -4.96
CA LEU A 105 24.78 2.61 -6.31
C LEU A 105 26.30 2.69 -6.55
N THR A 106 26.71 2.66 -7.81
CA THR A 106 28.13 2.69 -8.18
C THR A 106 28.83 3.97 -7.70
N GLU A 107 28.09 5.07 -7.64
CA GLU A 107 28.56 6.38 -7.19
C GLU A 107 27.64 6.92 -6.08
N PRO A 108 28.14 7.79 -5.19
CA PRO A 108 27.30 8.57 -4.29
C PRO A 108 26.22 9.29 -5.10
N SER A 109 24.96 9.10 -4.71
CA SER A 109 23.84 9.58 -5.49
C SER A 109 22.88 10.36 -4.61
N PRO A 110 22.70 11.68 -4.87
CA PRO A 110 21.75 12.51 -4.13
C PRO A 110 20.34 11.94 -4.11
N ILE A 111 19.92 11.22 -5.15
CA ILE A 111 18.60 10.55 -5.20
C ILE A 111 18.46 9.45 -4.15
N LEU A 112 19.53 8.69 -3.85
CA LEU A 112 19.47 7.63 -2.85
C LEU A 112 19.38 8.20 -1.43
N GLU A 113 20.09 9.30 -1.18
CA GLU A 113 19.97 10.05 0.07
C GLU A 113 18.57 10.66 0.21
N LEU A 114 18.06 11.30 -0.86
CA LEU A 114 16.73 11.88 -0.89
C LEU A 114 15.65 10.85 -0.55
N ILE A 115 15.67 9.66 -1.18
CA ILE A 115 14.65 8.64 -0.91
C ILE A 115 14.75 8.12 0.53
N ARG A 116 15.96 7.96 1.07
CA ARG A 116 16.14 7.56 2.49
C ARG A 116 15.56 8.61 3.44
N ASN A 117 15.81 9.89 3.15
CA ASN A 117 15.24 10.99 3.94
C ASN A 117 13.71 10.98 3.86
N LEU A 118 13.14 10.93 2.66
CA LEU A 118 11.69 10.87 2.46
C LEU A 118 11.04 9.61 3.07
N ALA A 119 11.76 8.49 3.13
CA ALA A 119 11.26 7.26 3.73
C ALA A 119 11.33 7.26 5.27
N SER A 120 12.21 8.07 5.87
CA SER A 120 12.45 8.04 7.32
C SER A 120 11.20 8.27 8.19
N PRO A 121 10.22 9.14 7.86
CA PRO A 121 9.04 9.35 8.71
C PRO A 121 8.16 8.10 8.82
N PHE A 122 8.18 7.21 7.83
CA PHE A 122 7.37 6.01 7.81
C PHE A 122 7.79 4.96 8.85
N GLN A 123 8.98 5.09 9.45
CA GLN A 123 9.32 4.30 10.63
C GLN A 123 8.28 4.51 11.73
N ALA A 124 7.85 5.76 11.97
CA ALA A 124 6.82 6.07 12.96
C ALA A 124 5.46 5.46 12.59
N ARG A 125 5.10 5.50 11.30
CA ARG A 125 3.82 4.97 10.80
C ARG A 125 3.64 3.48 11.06
N TYR A 126 4.70 2.70 10.91
CA TYR A 126 4.66 1.24 11.03
C TYR A 126 5.16 0.72 12.39
N SER A 127 5.79 1.56 13.20
CA SER A 127 6.20 1.22 14.56
C SER A 127 5.04 1.28 15.54
N LYS A 128 5.21 0.59 16.68
CA LYS A 128 4.30 0.75 17.82
C LYS A 128 4.42 2.15 18.41
N ALA A 129 3.28 2.78 18.71
CA ALA A 129 3.24 4.05 19.42
C ALA A 129 4.00 3.97 20.77
N PRO A 130 4.78 5.01 21.14
CA PRO A 130 5.45 5.08 22.42
C PRO A 130 4.46 4.98 23.58
N THR A 131 4.88 4.33 24.65
CA THR A 131 4.15 4.30 25.93
C THR A 131 4.15 5.68 26.58
N ILE A 132 3.23 5.89 27.53
CA ILE A 132 3.16 7.13 28.33
C ILE A 132 4.51 7.41 29.00
N SER A 133 5.13 6.39 29.60
CA SER A 133 6.44 6.52 30.25
C SER A 133 7.55 6.95 29.28
N GLN A 134 7.54 6.45 28.03
CA GLN A 134 8.50 6.87 27.00
C GLN A 134 8.24 8.31 26.52
N LEU A 135 6.99 8.77 26.52
CA LEU A 135 6.68 10.17 26.20
C LEU A 135 7.14 11.10 27.33
N GLU A 136 6.91 10.72 28.59
CA GLU A 136 7.38 11.46 29.76
C GLU A 136 8.91 11.55 29.79
N SER A 137 9.62 10.44 29.56
CA SER A 137 11.09 10.43 29.50
C SER A 137 11.62 11.34 28.39
N TYR A 138 10.97 11.32 27.21
CA TYR A 138 11.30 12.22 26.11
C TYR A 138 11.10 13.70 26.48
N GLN A 139 9.98 14.05 27.14
CA GLN A 139 9.73 15.42 27.56
C GLN A 139 10.78 15.91 28.58
N HIS A 140 11.17 15.06 29.52
CA HIS A 140 12.25 15.37 30.45
C HIS A 140 13.59 15.56 29.75
N LEU A 141 13.93 14.68 28.81
CA LEU A 141 15.16 14.80 28.03
C LEU A 141 15.16 16.06 27.18
N LYS A 142 14.07 16.33 26.46
CA LYS A 142 13.90 17.54 25.65
C LYS A 142 14.13 18.81 26.48
N LYS A 143 13.53 18.89 27.67
CA LYS A 143 13.74 20.03 28.58
C LYS A 143 15.22 20.17 28.97
N ARG A 144 15.88 19.08 29.32
CA ARG A 144 17.33 19.11 29.62
C ARG A 144 18.14 19.62 28.43
N CYS A 145 17.79 19.22 27.21
CA CYS A 145 18.44 19.68 25.99
C CYS A 145 18.22 21.17 25.75
N ASP A 146 16.99 21.66 25.94
CA ASP A 146 16.65 23.08 25.84
C ASP A 146 17.44 23.92 26.87
N ASP A 147 17.71 23.34 28.06
CA ASP A 147 18.54 23.93 29.10
C ASP A 147 20.07 23.78 28.84
N GLY A 148 20.48 23.16 27.73
CA GLY A 148 21.89 22.91 27.39
C GLY A 148 22.57 21.82 28.22
N LEU A 149 21.80 20.93 28.86
CA LEU A 149 22.23 19.89 29.79
C LEU A 149 22.20 18.47 29.19
N CYS A 150 22.14 18.37 27.87
CA CYS A 150 22.15 17.11 27.11
C CYS A 150 22.96 17.29 25.82
N ASP A 151 23.47 16.19 25.27
CA ASP A 151 23.92 16.15 23.88
C ASP A 151 22.69 16.02 22.96
N PRO A 152 22.50 16.87 21.94
CA PRO A 152 21.42 16.74 20.96
C PRO A 152 21.26 15.32 20.39
N GLY A 153 22.36 14.57 20.25
CA GLY A 153 22.30 13.17 19.80
C GLY A 153 21.49 12.26 20.73
N GLU A 154 21.49 12.51 22.05
CA GLU A 154 20.67 11.75 23.01
C GLU A 154 19.17 11.93 22.73
N LEU A 155 18.77 13.13 22.29
CA LEU A 155 17.38 13.43 21.95
C LEU A 155 16.98 12.76 20.64
N GLU A 156 17.85 12.80 19.63
CA GLU A 156 17.63 12.20 18.31
C GLU A 156 17.43 10.68 18.39
N ASP A 157 18.23 10.00 19.22
CA ASP A 157 18.17 8.54 19.42
C ASP A 157 16.96 8.09 20.26
N HIS A 158 16.22 9.01 20.87
CA HIS A 158 15.09 8.64 21.72
C HIS A 158 13.90 8.14 20.89
N VAL A 159 13.39 6.94 21.19
CA VAL A 159 12.29 6.29 20.43
C VAL A 159 11.05 7.18 20.27
N ALA A 160 10.64 7.87 21.34
CA ALA A 160 9.50 8.78 21.29
C ALA A 160 9.76 10.05 20.48
N HIS A 161 11.02 10.52 20.40
CA HIS A 161 11.38 11.64 19.52
C HIS A 161 11.19 11.24 18.06
N THR A 162 11.80 10.12 17.66
CA THR A 162 11.69 9.58 16.30
C THR A 162 10.23 9.36 15.89
N TYR A 163 9.42 8.79 16.79
CA TYR A 163 8.00 8.57 16.53
C TYR A 163 7.22 9.88 16.35
N VAL A 164 7.34 10.81 17.31
CA VAL A 164 6.60 12.09 17.28
C VAL A 164 6.99 12.90 16.05
N LEU A 165 8.28 13.01 15.77
CA LEU A 165 8.79 13.75 14.61
C LEU A 165 8.34 13.10 13.30
N GLY A 166 8.37 11.76 13.21
CA GLY A 166 7.88 11.04 12.03
C GLY A 166 6.39 11.28 11.77
N MET A 167 5.56 11.18 12.82
CA MET A 167 4.12 11.46 12.70
C MET A 167 3.83 12.93 12.37
N GLU A 168 4.59 13.88 12.92
CA GLU A 168 4.50 15.30 12.57
C GLU A 168 4.79 15.52 11.08
N ARG A 169 5.89 14.93 10.57
CA ARG A 169 6.27 15.04 9.15
C ARG A 169 5.26 14.40 8.21
N LEU A 170 4.57 13.33 8.65
CA LEU A 170 3.53 12.66 7.87
C LEU A 170 2.19 13.41 7.87
N SER A 171 1.98 14.33 8.82
CA SER A 171 0.69 15.02 8.98
C SER A 171 0.37 16.01 7.85
N ASN A 172 1.36 16.41 7.06
CA ASN A 172 1.21 17.31 5.93
C ASN A 172 2.33 17.11 4.89
N SER A 173 2.23 17.77 3.73
CA SER A 173 3.20 17.63 2.64
C SER A 173 4.36 18.62 2.69
N GLU A 174 4.35 19.62 3.58
CA GLU A 174 5.32 20.72 3.55
C GLU A 174 6.74 20.22 3.80
N TRP A 175 6.92 19.32 4.77
CA TRP A 175 8.24 18.75 5.06
C TRP A 175 8.80 17.95 3.87
N PHE A 176 7.95 17.19 3.16
CA PHE A 176 8.35 16.42 1.98
C PHE A 176 8.74 17.34 0.81
N ILE A 177 7.95 18.39 0.56
CA ILE A 177 8.23 19.38 -0.47
C ILE A 177 9.55 20.10 -0.16
N GLY A 178 9.73 20.56 1.08
CA GLY A 178 10.98 21.20 1.52
C GLY A 178 12.19 20.28 1.36
N THR A 179 12.06 19.01 1.74
CA THR A 179 13.13 18.01 1.59
C THR A 179 13.54 17.81 0.12
N ILE A 180 12.57 17.79 -0.80
CA ILE A 180 12.85 17.71 -2.24
C ILE A 180 13.52 18.99 -2.74
N GLN A 181 13.00 20.16 -2.37
CA GLN A 181 13.55 21.45 -2.76
C GLN A 181 15.00 21.61 -2.30
N ASP A 182 15.28 21.29 -1.04
CA ASP A 182 16.62 21.31 -0.46
C ASP A 182 17.56 20.36 -1.21
N ALA A 183 17.09 19.14 -1.50
CA ALA A 183 17.89 18.18 -2.26
C ALA A 183 18.23 18.69 -3.66
N LEU A 184 17.30 19.36 -4.35
CA LEU A 184 17.54 19.95 -5.68
C LEU A 184 18.55 21.10 -5.67
N GLN A 185 18.75 21.78 -4.54
CA GLN A 185 19.78 22.83 -4.41
C GLN A 185 21.18 22.27 -4.13
N ARG A 186 21.29 20.99 -3.73
CA ARG A 186 22.60 20.38 -3.43
C ARG A 186 23.38 20.08 -4.71
N SER A 187 24.71 20.08 -4.59
CA SER A 187 25.59 19.61 -5.65
C SER A 187 25.59 18.07 -5.74
N GLY A 188 26.13 17.52 -6.82
CA GLY A 188 26.29 16.08 -7.00
C GLY A 188 25.20 15.40 -7.83
N TRP A 189 24.17 16.13 -8.26
CA TRP A 189 23.25 15.63 -9.29
C TRP A 189 23.99 15.47 -10.62
N PRO A 190 23.82 14.34 -11.32
CA PRO A 190 24.45 14.15 -12.62
C PRO A 190 23.87 15.11 -13.65
N ALA A 191 24.72 15.70 -14.49
CA ALA A 191 24.29 16.61 -15.57
C ALA A 191 23.42 15.93 -16.64
N LYS A 192 23.44 14.58 -16.68
CA LYS A 192 22.58 13.74 -17.50
C LYS A 192 22.11 12.55 -16.66
N ASP A 193 20.84 12.54 -16.30
CA ASP A 193 20.14 11.50 -15.55
C ASP A 193 19.11 10.75 -16.43
N GLY A 194 19.28 10.84 -17.75
CA GLY A 194 18.37 10.23 -18.72
C GLY A 194 18.17 8.73 -18.49
N VAL A 195 16.97 8.26 -18.83
CA VAL A 195 16.51 6.88 -18.60
C VAL A 195 17.45 5.89 -19.31
N SER A 196 18.17 5.10 -18.51
CA SER A 196 18.88 3.91 -18.98
C SER A 196 17.90 2.76 -19.20
N ALA A 197 18.28 1.75 -20.00
CA ALA A 197 17.48 0.54 -20.14
C ALA A 197 17.19 -0.08 -18.76
N LYS A 198 15.95 -0.54 -18.55
CA LYS A 198 15.53 -1.21 -17.30
C LYS A 198 16.51 -2.32 -16.96
N LEU A 199 17.06 -2.28 -15.75
CA LEU A 199 18.08 -3.20 -15.27
C LEU A 199 17.49 -4.49 -14.71
N THR A 200 16.17 -4.56 -14.53
CA THR A 200 15.45 -5.81 -14.21
C THR A 200 15.00 -6.50 -15.49
N ILE A 201 15.01 -7.83 -15.49
CA ILE A 201 14.42 -8.63 -16.57
C ILE A 201 12.90 -8.41 -16.51
N SER A 202 12.28 -8.07 -17.63
CA SER A 202 10.83 -7.87 -17.68
C SER A 202 10.14 -9.19 -17.34
N THR A 203 9.44 -9.22 -16.20
CA THR A 203 8.46 -10.26 -15.85
C THR A 203 7.21 -10.19 -16.74
N GLU A 204 7.17 -9.40 -17.81
CA GLU A 204 6.06 -9.41 -18.78
C GLU A 204 5.80 -10.82 -19.33
N ASP A 205 6.82 -11.67 -19.46
CA ASP A 205 6.64 -13.07 -19.85
C ASP A 205 5.98 -13.91 -18.75
N THR A 206 6.27 -13.62 -17.47
CA THR A 206 5.68 -14.33 -16.33
C THR A 206 4.26 -13.84 -16.00
N ALA A 207 3.99 -12.54 -16.18
CA ALA A 207 2.67 -11.95 -15.96
C ALA A 207 1.69 -12.36 -17.08
N ARG A 208 2.13 -12.41 -18.35
CA ARG A 208 1.33 -13.00 -19.44
C ARG A 208 1.07 -14.48 -19.18
N GLN A 209 2.07 -15.25 -18.76
CA GLN A 209 1.87 -16.65 -18.39
C GLN A 209 0.90 -16.82 -17.21
N ARG A 210 0.93 -15.94 -16.20
CA ARG A 210 0.00 -16.02 -15.05
C ARG A 210 -1.44 -15.74 -15.45
N VAL A 211 -1.67 -14.67 -16.24
CA VAL A 211 -3.01 -14.34 -16.77
C VAL A 211 -3.53 -15.45 -17.67
N GLU A 212 -2.66 -16.06 -18.48
CA GLU A 212 -3.04 -17.14 -19.41
C GLU A 212 -3.31 -18.47 -18.67
N THR A 213 -2.57 -18.77 -17.60
CA THR A 213 -2.79 -19.97 -16.77
C THR A 213 -4.10 -19.86 -15.97
N ASP A 214 -4.41 -18.67 -15.43
CA ASP A 214 -5.67 -18.42 -14.71
C ASP A 214 -6.89 -18.41 -15.66
N PHE A 215 -6.74 -17.89 -16.89
CA PHE A 215 -7.79 -17.97 -17.91
C PHE A 215 -8.04 -19.41 -18.41
N GLN A 216 -6.98 -20.22 -18.54
CA GLN A 216 -7.10 -21.62 -18.93
C GLN A 216 -7.74 -22.48 -17.83
N LEU A 217 -7.44 -22.22 -16.54
CA LEU A 217 -8.08 -22.89 -15.41
C LEU A 217 -9.57 -22.55 -15.29
N LEU A 218 -9.95 -21.29 -15.50
CA LEU A 218 -11.36 -20.87 -15.53
C LEU A 218 -12.12 -21.45 -16.73
N SER A 219 -11.45 -21.61 -17.88
CA SER A 219 -12.04 -22.20 -19.08
C SER A 219 -12.18 -23.73 -18.97
N ALA A 220 -11.25 -24.41 -18.29
CA ALA A 220 -11.31 -25.86 -18.06
C ALA A 220 -12.36 -26.28 -17.01
N SER A 221 -12.81 -25.36 -16.15
CA SER A 221 -13.88 -25.62 -15.17
C SER A 221 -15.30 -25.58 -15.77
N SER A 222 -15.46 -25.21 -17.04
CA SER A 222 -16.75 -25.18 -17.73
C SER A 222 -16.97 -26.44 -18.57
N GLY A 223 -17.17 -27.57 -17.91
CA GLY A 223 -17.66 -28.78 -18.56
C GLY A 223 -19.12 -28.60 -19.03
N PRO A 224 -19.55 -29.25 -20.13
CA PRO A 224 -20.88 -29.04 -20.69
C PRO A 224 -21.95 -29.61 -19.76
N LEU A 225 -22.77 -28.73 -19.19
CA LEU A 225 -24.00 -29.09 -18.49
C LEU A 225 -24.93 -29.83 -19.47
N LYS A 226 -25.07 -31.16 -19.27
CA LYS A 226 -26.11 -31.95 -19.90
C LYS A 226 -27.47 -31.38 -19.49
N ARG A 227 -28.17 -30.80 -20.46
CA ARG A 227 -29.53 -30.26 -20.33
C ARG A 227 -30.48 -31.42 -20.03
N SER A 228 -30.90 -31.55 -18.77
CA SER A 228 -32.02 -32.40 -18.38
C SER A 228 -33.33 -31.71 -18.79
N THR A 229 -34.11 -32.36 -19.65
CA THR A 229 -35.42 -31.89 -20.11
C THR A 229 -36.49 -32.21 -19.08
N THR A 230 -36.98 -31.19 -18.40
CA THR A 230 -38.26 -31.22 -17.68
C THR A 230 -39.15 -30.11 -18.27
N PRO A 231 -40.42 -30.39 -18.63
CA PRO A 231 -41.28 -29.38 -19.23
C PRO A 231 -41.76 -28.34 -18.20
N PRO A 232 -42.06 -27.10 -18.63
CA PRO A 232 -42.45 -26.03 -17.72
C PRO A 232 -43.91 -26.22 -17.23
N PRO A 233 -44.24 -25.72 -16.03
CA PRO A 233 -45.61 -25.70 -15.54
C PRO A 233 -46.48 -24.68 -16.32
N PRO A 234 -47.80 -24.90 -16.40
CA PRO A 234 -48.69 -24.02 -17.15
C PRO A 234 -48.86 -22.66 -16.46
N ALA A 235 -49.04 -21.62 -17.29
CA ALA A 235 -49.23 -20.24 -16.87
C ALA A 235 -50.51 -20.05 -16.02
N PRO A 236 -50.51 -19.13 -15.03
CA PRO A 236 -51.71 -18.84 -14.25
C PRO A 236 -52.73 -18.09 -15.11
N GLN A 237 -53.97 -18.61 -15.12
CA GLN A 237 -55.10 -17.96 -15.76
C GLN A 237 -55.59 -16.75 -14.94
N ASP A 238 -55.77 -15.66 -15.66
CA ASP A 238 -56.42 -14.42 -15.25
C ASP A 238 -57.90 -14.69 -14.89
N LYS A 239 -58.31 -14.35 -13.67
CA LYS A 239 -59.73 -14.27 -13.28
C LYS A 239 -59.98 -13.00 -12.49
N ARG A 240 -60.49 -11.99 -13.20
CA ARG A 240 -61.25 -10.86 -12.67
C ARG A 240 -62.66 -11.28 -12.26
N SER A 241 -63.07 -10.92 -11.04
CA SER A 241 -64.45 -10.63 -10.59
C SER A 241 -64.35 -10.25 -9.09
N ARG A 242 -64.40 -8.98 -8.63
CA ARG A 242 -65.47 -7.95 -8.56
C ARG A 242 -66.60 -8.28 -7.56
N LEU A 243 -66.89 -7.29 -6.70
CA LEU A 243 -68.01 -7.10 -5.73
C LEU A 243 -67.77 -7.71 -4.34
N ASP A 244 -68.04 -7.08 -3.18
CA ASP A 244 -68.60 -5.78 -2.81
C ASP A 244 -68.33 -5.49 -1.31
N ASP A 245 -68.56 -4.24 -0.95
CA ASP A 245 -68.67 -3.60 0.37
C ASP A 245 -69.08 -4.47 1.58
N ASN A 246 -68.45 -4.19 2.74
CA ASN A 246 -69.22 -3.67 3.87
C ASN A 246 -68.36 -3.06 5.00
N PHE A 247 -68.91 -1.94 5.48
CA PHE A 247 -68.60 -1.10 6.62
C PHE A 247 -68.58 -1.86 7.98
N VAL A 248 -67.81 -1.36 8.97
CA VAL A 248 -68.29 -0.83 10.28
C VAL A 248 -67.14 -0.73 11.30
N VAL A 249 -66.84 0.53 11.67
CA VAL A 249 -66.64 1.12 13.02
C VAL A 249 -65.81 0.37 14.09
N GLY A 250 -64.68 1.01 14.44
CA GLY A 250 -64.40 1.57 15.78
C GLY A 250 -64.06 0.63 16.94
N VAL A 251 -63.00 0.96 17.69
CA VAL A 251 -63.03 1.34 19.12
C VAL A 251 -61.59 1.48 19.63
N THR A 252 -61.35 2.61 20.29
CA THR A 252 -60.17 3.01 21.07
C THR A 252 -60.14 2.42 22.49
N ARG A 253 -58.94 2.43 23.09
CA ARG A 253 -58.55 2.24 24.51
C ARG A 253 -58.41 0.78 24.96
N GLU A 254 -57.41 0.40 25.76
CA GLU A 254 -56.67 1.13 26.82
C GLU A 254 -55.17 1.32 26.59
#